data_AF-M3HVN4-F1
#
_entry.id   AF-M3HVN4-F1
#
_cell.length_a   1.000
_cell.length_b   1.000
_cell.length_c   1.000
_cell.angle_alpha   90.00
_cell.angle_beta   90.00
_cell.angle_gamma   90.00
#
_symmetry.space_group_name_H-M   'P 1'
#
loop_
_entity.id
_entity.type
_entity.pdbx_description
1 polymer ?
#
loop_
_entity_poly.entity_id
_entity_poly.type
_entity_poly.pdbx_seq_one_letter_code
_entity_poly.pdbx_strand_id
1 'polypeptide(L)'
;MEKHIQNWLPCSAYSKISLGTFVGIVIDLILPDTILLWIGAGVIAISIGSFLKIRFQIVKYSIFGMFLFACVSTYFPVRFQKNPQKITFRVSQKNPFGKPEKIFQEKFREQVLLELKEANLKKNSNRVALGLIFGEAKQLSREFKTKAKEGGILHLFAASGLHLGILMGIQYRLLKLMPNLGYKLPRIIPLLTGFLYLSALGYPVSLSRAWIFAGMLLLQGLFFRKLRSVDLLLGSAWILWIVDPPGFYTVSFCLSFGAVAGIFLFSYPIQVACNFLSDENRITSFLKENLSISFSAGLGTMPVLLFAFGSFSFGSILLNLIVVPLTGILLPILYFSLIIQKIKLTFFAEPFWSITELLIQMLIYLSETLSQSLGFYKEMGDAIWIGIIGWVLLCVGIFFYAYFMEKNYLRSASKRKFTLWKMPKHKLNVEVSDRNSKDADPSPLDPDSAFPEIDASIHKRKFEEISKNIQNSEYYPFEKERRFRKKSYPVFCVLFLFPSSGSMFFFISLRIYFLRKIVS
;
A
#
# COMPACT_ATOMS: atom_id res chain seq x y z
N MET A 1 17.35 -7.28 0.44
CA MET A 1 16.98 -6.94 1.83
C MET A 1 17.62 -5.63 2.30
N GLU A 2 18.92 -5.41 2.14
CA GLU A 2 19.59 -4.20 2.64
C GLU A 2 18.99 -2.88 2.10
N LYS A 3 18.77 -2.78 0.78
CA LYS A 3 18.08 -1.63 0.17
C LYS A 3 16.64 -1.45 0.67
N HIS A 4 15.95 -2.55 0.99
CA HIS A 4 14.59 -2.52 1.54
C HIS A 4 14.58 -1.93 2.94
N ILE A 5 15.53 -2.34 3.79
CA ILE A 5 15.73 -1.80 5.14
C ILE A 5 16.13 -0.32 5.09
N GLN A 6 17.02 0.07 4.16
CA GLN A 6 17.40 1.47 3.98
C GLN A 6 16.23 2.37 3.58
N ASN A 7 15.30 1.86 2.75
CA ASN A 7 14.08 2.58 2.39
C ASN A 7 13.11 2.77 3.56
N TRP A 8 13.29 2.00 4.64
CA TRP A 8 12.52 2.11 5.87
C TRP A 8 12.99 3.24 6.80
N LEU A 9 14.18 3.79 6.56
CA LEU A 9 14.69 4.90 7.36
C LEU A 9 14.11 6.24 6.86
N PRO A 10 13.59 7.12 7.75
CA PRO A 10 13.14 8.45 7.36
C PRO A 10 14.32 9.33 6.89
N CYS A 11 14.15 10.03 5.78
CA CYS A 11 15.17 10.89 5.16
C CYS A 11 14.80 12.35 5.26
N SER A 12 13.51 12.67 5.11
CA SER A 12 13.06 14.06 5.23
C SER A 12 13.17 14.55 6.68
N ALA A 13 13.56 15.80 6.88
CA ALA A 13 13.60 16.40 8.23
C ALA A 13 12.23 16.27 8.92
N TYR A 14 11.16 16.52 8.17
CA TYR A 14 9.77 16.36 8.60
C TYR A 14 9.46 14.94 9.12
N SER A 15 9.81 13.88 8.38
CA SER A 15 9.56 12.51 8.83
C SER A 15 10.42 12.10 10.02
N LYS A 16 11.65 12.63 10.14
CA LYS A 16 12.49 12.40 11.32
C LYS A 16 11.94 13.09 12.58
N ILE A 17 11.42 14.31 12.46
CA ILE A 17 10.74 15.02 13.56
C ILE A 17 9.46 14.29 13.97
N SER A 18 8.66 13.86 12.98
CA SER A 18 7.47 13.06 13.22
C SER A 18 7.79 11.77 13.98
N LEU A 19 8.83 11.04 13.57
CA LEU A 19 9.30 9.85 14.29
C LEU A 19 9.66 10.19 15.74
N GLY A 20 10.39 11.28 15.98
CA GLY A 20 10.72 11.75 17.32
C GLY A 20 9.49 12.08 18.18
N THR A 21 8.47 12.69 17.57
CA THR A 21 7.20 12.99 18.25
C THR A 21 6.54 11.69 18.72
N PHE A 22 6.48 10.66 17.87
CA PHE A 22 5.92 9.36 18.24
C PHE A 22 6.74 8.61 19.28
N VAL A 23 8.08 8.68 19.21
CA VAL A 23 8.95 8.14 20.24
C VAL A 23 8.65 8.80 21.59
N GLY A 24 8.49 10.13 21.61
CA GLY A 24 8.08 10.88 22.80
C GLY A 24 6.74 10.41 23.37
N ILE A 25 5.74 10.21 22.50
CA ILE A 25 4.42 9.70 22.90
C ILE A 25 4.54 8.30 23.52
N VAL A 26 5.30 7.39 22.91
CA VAL A 26 5.47 6.03 23.43
C VAL A 26 6.20 6.04 24.77
N ILE A 27 7.23 6.88 24.92
CA ILE A 27 7.94 7.04 26.19
C ILE A 27 6.98 7.52 27.29
N ASP A 28 6.15 8.52 27.00
CA ASP A 28 5.15 9.02 27.95
C ASP A 28 4.06 8.00 28.30
N LEU A 29 3.71 7.12 27.34
CA LEU A 29 2.78 6.02 27.58
C LEU A 29 3.34 4.98 28.57
N ILE A 30 4.63 4.67 28.48
CA ILE A 30 5.29 3.64 29.31
C ILE A 30 5.75 4.25 30.65
N LEU A 31 6.31 5.45 30.61
CA LEU A 31 6.92 6.16 31.73
C LEU A 31 6.36 7.59 31.79
N PRO A 32 5.17 7.78 32.38
CA PRO A 32 4.54 9.10 32.46
C PRO A 32 5.43 10.10 33.19
N ASP A 33 5.38 11.37 32.75
CA ASP A 33 6.12 12.51 33.32
C ASP A 33 7.66 12.42 33.20
N THR A 34 8.21 11.43 32.50
CA THR A 34 9.67 11.27 32.34
C THR A 34 10.21 11.86 31.03
N ILE A 35 9.38 12.41 30.15
CA ILE A 35 9.79 12.87 28.80
C ILE A 35 10.99 13.82 28.85
N LEU A 36 10.99 14.79 29.77
CA LEU A 36 12.07 15.77 29.92
C LEU A 36 13.40 15.11 30.27
N LEU A 37 13.39 14.04 31.08
CA LEU A 37 14.58 13.25 31.41
C LEU A 37 15.13 12.56 30.16
N TRP A 38 14.26 11.98 29.34
CA TRP A 38 14.68 11.31 28.10
C TRP A 38 15.19 12.28 27.04
N ILE A 39 14.63 13.49 26.96
CA ILE A 39 15.18 14.59 26.14
C ILE A 39 16.59 14.92 26.62
N GLY A 40 16.79 15.10 27.93
CA GLY A 40 18.10 15.36 28.53
C GLY A 40 19.12 14.26 28.22
N ALA A 41 18.76 12.99 28.42
CA ALA A 41 19.60 11.83 28.10
C ALA A 41 19.99 11.79 26.60
N GLY A 42 19.04 12.12 25.72
CA GLY A 42 19.31 12.22 24.28
C GLY A 42 20.33 13.31 23.95
N VAL A 43 20.23 14.49 24.58
CA VAL A 43 21.17 15.61 24.35
C VAL A 43 22.57 15.22 24.80
N ILE A 44 22.70 14.56 25.96
CA ILE A 44 23.97 14.03 26.47
C ILE A 44 24.56 13.02 25.48
N ALA A 45 23.75 12.08 24.97
CA ALA A 45 24.20 11.08 23.99
C ALA A 45 24.72 11.72 22.68
N ILE A 46 24.10 12.80 22.21
CA ILE A 46 24.59 13.55 21.04
C ILE A 46 25.90 14.26 21.33
N SER A 47 26.03 14.87 22.51
CA SER A 47 27.26 15.55 22.93
C SER A 47 28.43 14.57 22.99
N ILE A 48 28.23 13.39 23.60
CA ILE A 48 29.19 12.28 23.64
C ILE A 48 29.48 11.76 22.22
N GLY A 49 28.46 11.57 21.39
CA GLY A 49 28.65 11.12 20.01
C GLY A 49 29.48 12.11 19.18
N SER A 50 29.27 13.43 19.38
CA SER A 50 30.07 14.47 18.74
C SER A 50 31.52 14.45 19.21
N PHE A 51 31.76 14.19 20.49
CA PHE A 51 33.09 14.01 21.07
C PHE A 51 33.79 12.77 20.49
N LEU A 52 33.08 11.67 20.30
CA LEU A 52 33.58 10.42 19.70
C LEU A 52 33.61 10.43 18.15
N LYS A 53 33.31 11.57 17.49
CA LYS A 53 33.18 11.71 16.03
C LYS A 53 32.16 10.74 15.38
N ILE A 54 31.19 10.24 16.15
CA ILE A 54 30.10 9.38 15.66
C ILE A 54 28.90 10.27 15.25
N ARG A 55 28.45 10.15 13.99
CA ARG A 55 27.35 10.96 13.45
C ARG A 55 25.97 10.33 13.71
N PHE A 56 25.26 10.82 14.73
CA PHE A 56 23.88 10.44 15.01
C PHE A 56 22.84 11.39 14.38
N GLN A 57 22.75 11.43 13.05
CA GLN A 57 21.80 12.34 12.38
C GLN A 57 20.33 12.05 12.75
N ILE A 58 19.93 10.78 12.92
CA ILE A 58 18.55 10.42 13.28
C ILE A 58 18.19 10.88 14.70
N VAL A 59 19.14 10.75 15.64
CA VAL A 59 18.94 11.12 17.05
C VAL A 59 18.70 12.63 17.20
N LYS A 60 19.41 13.48 16.44
CA LYS A 60 19.22 14.95 16.44
C LYS A 60 17.77 15.37 16.17
N TYR A 61 17.16 14.82 15.12
CA TYR A 61 15.78 15.16 14.77
C TYR A 61 14.75 14.47 15.67
N SER A 62 15.08 13.29 16.22
CA SER A 62 14.22 12.59 17.16
C SER A 62 14.02 13.38 18.45
N ILE A 63 15.08 14.01 18.97
CA ILE A 63 15.00 14.88 20.15
C ILE A 63 14.12 16.10 19.89
N PHE A 64 14.24 16.75 18.72
CA PHE A 64 13.39 17.87 18.38
C PHE A 64 11.91 17.47 18.34
N GLY A 65 11.60 16.28 17.82
CA GLY A 65 10.25 15.72 17.86
C GLY A 65 9.74 15.46 19.28
N MET A 66 10.57 14.88 20.15
CA MET A 66 10.23 14.67 21.56
C MET A 66 10.00 15.98 22.31
N PHE A 67 10.83 16.99 22.04
CA PHE A 67 10.68 18.32 22.61
C PHE A 67 9.40 19.01 22.12
N LEU A 68 9.08 18.91 20.83
CA LEU A 68 7.83 19.41 20.28
C LEU A 68 6.62 18.74 20.94
N PHE A 69 6.67 17.42 21.15
CA PHE A 69 5.64 16.70 21.90
C PHE A 69 5.49 17.22 23.33
N ALA A 70 6.60 17.36 24.06
CA ALA A 70 6.60 17.89 25.42
C ALA A 70 5.96 19.28 25.49
N CYS A 71 6.36 20.20 24.61
CA CYS A 71 5.78 21.54 24.54
C CYS A 71 4.27 21.47 24.28
N VAL A 72 3.84 20.76 23.23
CA VAL A 72 2.44 20.69 22.84
C VAL A 72 1.56 20.05 23.94
N SER A 73 2.08 19.02 24.62
CA SER A 73 1.40 18.39 25.76
C SER A 73 1.23 19.36 26.94
N THR A 74 2.27 20.12 27.28
CA THR A 74 2.23 21.13 28.35
C THR A 74 1.33 22.32 28.03
N TYR A 75 1.32 22.79 26.78
CA TYR A 75 0.50 23.96 26.36
C TYR A 75 -0.98 23.62 26.14
N PHE A 76 -1.32 22.38 25.77
CA PHE A 76 -2.69 21.98 25.47
C PHE A 76 -3.17 20.78 26.34
N PRO A 77 -3.05 20.82 27.67
CA PRO A 77 -3.28 19.65 28.52
C PRO A 77 -4.71 19.07 28.37
N VAL A 78 -5.71 19.94 28.16
CA VAL A 78 -7.11 19.53 27.94
C VAL A 78 -7.31 18.70 26.66
N ARG A 79 -6.48 18.89 25.62
CA ARG A 79 -6.50 18.08 24.40
C ARG A 79 -5.78 16.75 24.53
N PHE A 80 -4.89 16.62 25.52
CA PHE A 80 -4.11 15.40 25.79
C PHE A 80 -4.59 14.62 27.01
N GLN A 81 -5.57 15.15 27.75
CA GLN A 81 -6.14 14.50 28.93
C GLN A 81 -6.64 13.09 28.59
N LYS A 82 -5.88 12.08 29.04
CA LYS A 82 -6.36 10.71 29.22
C LYS A 82 -7.50 10.78 30.22
N ASN A 83 -8.72 10.39 29.81
CA ASN A 83 -9.78 10.17 30.78
C ASN A 83 -9.64 8.74 31.33
N PRO A 84 -9.16 8.53 32.57
CA PRO A 84 -8.80 7.21 33.09
C PRO A 84 -10.03 6.29 33.28
N GLN A 85 -11.24 6.85 33.39
CA GLN A 85 -12.44 6.07 33.70
C GLN A 85 -13.30 5.69 32.48
N LYS A 86 -12.85 6.03 31.26
CA LYS A 86 -13.57 5.69 30.02
C LYS A 86 -12.58 5.25 28.95
N ILE A 87 -12.24 3.95 28.93
CA ILE A 87 -11.86 3.25 27.68
C ILE A 87 -13.12 3.09 26.81
N THR A 88 -13.86 4.18 26.62
CA THR A 88 -14.81 4.28 25.52
C THR A 88 -14.12 5.16 24.52
N PHE A 89 -13.68 4.55 23.42
CA PHE A 89 -13.20 5.25 22.25
C PHE A 89 -14.31 6.20 21.81
N ARG A 90 -14.31 7.44 22.33
CA ARG A 90 -15.12 8.49 21.72
C ARG A 90 -14.47 8.75 20.38
N VAL A 91 -15.04 8.16 19.34
CA VAL A 91 -14.97 8.75 18.00
C VAL A 91 -15.35 10.20 18.22
N SER A 92 -14.39 11.12 18.05
CA SER A 92 -14.62 12.54 18.23
C SER A 92 -15.69 12.97 17.23
N GLN A 93 -16.96 12.93 17.65
CA GLN A 93 -18.10 13.44 16.89
C GLN A 93 -18.23 14.96 17.03
N LYS A 94 -17.13 15.67 17.29
CA LYS A 94 -17.14 17.12 17.16
C LYS A 94 -16.94 17.42 15.68
N ASN A 95 -18.05 17.62 14.98
CA ASN A 95 -18.07 18.15 13.61
C ASN A 95 -17.18 19.41 13.57
N PRO A 96 -16.01 19.35 12.90
CA PRO A 96 -15.05 20.44 12.91
C PRO A 96 -15.63 21.74 12.36
N PHE A 97 -16.69 21.67 11.55
CA PHE A 97 -17.32 22.81 10.89
C PHE A 97 -18.75 23.11 11.40
N GLY A 98 -19.21 22.45 12.49
CA GLY A 98 -20.43 22.82 13.21
C GLY A 98 -21.77 22.43 12.55
N LYS A 99 -22.77 23.33 12.60
CA LYS A 99 -24.15 23.11 12.10
C LYS A 99 -24.28 22.88 10.58
N PRO A 100 -23.63 23.65 9.67
CA PRO A 100 -23.80 23.44 8.22
C PRO A 100 -23.33 22.06 7.77
N GLU A 101 -22.31 21.52 8.44
CA GLU A 101 -21.78 20.19 8.19
C GLU A 101 -22.79 19.09 8.53
N LYS A 102 -23.51 19.22 9.65
CA LYS A 102 -24.58 18.28 10.03
C LYS A 102 -25.69 18.23 8.97
N ILE A 103 -26.12 19.40 8.50
CA ILE A 103 -27.13 19.51 7.45
C ILE A 103 -26.65 18.84 6.17
N PHE A 104 -25.38 19.01 5.80
CA PHE A 104 -24.79 18.34 4.64
C PHE A 104 -24.76 16.81 4.81
N GLN A 105 -24.34 16.31 5.97
CA GLN A 105 -24.33 14.87 6.29
C GLN A 105 -25.73 14.25 6.22
N GLU A 106 -26.72 14.91 6.81
CA GLU A 106 -28.12 14.47 6.80
C GLU A 106 -28.68 14.45 5.37
N LYS A 107 -28.51 15.54 4.60
CA LYS A 107 -28.96 15.59 3.21
C LYS A 107 -28.29 14.55 2.32
N PHE A 108 -26.98 14.35 2.45
CA PHE A 108 -26.27 13.31 1.71
C PHE A 108 -26.83 11.93 2.04
N ARG A 109 -27.08 11.66 3.32
CA ARG A 109 -27.64 10.38 3.78
C ARG A 109 -29.04 10.14 3.24
N GLU A 110 -29.93 11.13 3.36
CA GLU A 110 -31.29 11.06 2.82
C GLU A 110 -31.27 10.80 1.31
N GLN A 111 -30.41 11.50 0.59
CA GLN A 111 -30.30 11.35 -0.85
C GLN A 111 -29.91 9.93 -1.26
N VAL A 112 -28.86 9.36 -0.66
CA VAL A 112 -28.43 7.98 -0.96
C VAL A 112 -29.50 6.96 -0.58
N LEU A 113 -30.23 7.20 0.52
CA LEU A 113 -31.34 6.32 0.92
C LEU A 113 -32.48 6.32 -0.10
N LEU A 114 -32.80 7.47 -0.70
CA LEU A 114 -33.78 7.58 -1.77
C LEU A 114 -33.30 6.84 -3.02
N GLU A 115 -32.06 7.05 -3.45
CA GLU A 115 -31.46 6.39 -4.62
C GLU A 115 -31.44 4.86 -4.47
N LEU A 116 -31.11 4.34 -3.28
CA LEU A 116 -31.13 2.90 -2.99
C LEU A 116 -32.53 2.31 -2.88
N LYS A 117 -33.53 3.11 -2.49
CA LYS A 117 -34.93 2.68 -2.46
C LYS A 117 -35.47 2.50 -3.87
N GLU A 118 -35.12 3.42 -4.78
CA GLU A 118 -35.50 3.34 -6.19
C GLU A 118 -34.80 2.18 -6.94
N ALA A 119 -33.58 1.82 -6.52
CA ALA A 119 -32.83 0.70 -7.11
C ALA A 119 -33.48 -0.68 -6.91
N ASN A 120 -34.44 -0.82 -5.98
CA ASN A 120 -35.19 -2.05 -5.70
C ASN A 120 -34.31 -3.30 -5.45
N LEU A 121 -33.16 -3.13 -4.80
CA LEU A 121 -32.25 -4.22 -4.42
C LEU A 121 -32.91 -5.16 -3.40
N LYS A 122 -32.45 -6.42 -3.35
CA LYS A 122 -32.91 -7.36 -2.30
C LYS A 122 -32.58 -6.79 -0.91
N LYS A 123 -33.41 -7.10 0.09
CA LYS A 123 -33.30 -6.55 1.45
C LYS A 123 -31.90 -6.70 2.07
N ASN A 124 -31.25 -7.87 1.91
CA ASN A 124 -29.90 -8.09 2.41
C ASN A 124 -28.85 -7.34 1.60
N SER A 125 -28.99 -7.31 0.27
CA SER A 125 -28.08 -6.59 -0.61
C SER A 125 -28.12 -5.07 -0.38
N ASN A 126 -29.31 -4.50 -0.15
CA ASN A 126 -29.48 -3.10 0.21
C ASN A 126 -28.75 -2.76 1.53
N ARG A 127 -28.91 -3.60 2.56
CA ARG A 127 -28.18 -3.46 3.84
C ARG A 127 -26.66 -3.51 3.66
N VAL A 128 -26.17 -4.40 2.80
CA VAL A 128 -24.75 -4.51 2.47
C VAL A 128 -24.27 -3.28 1.71
N ALA A 129 -25.02 -2.78 0.72
CA ALA A 129 -24.72 -1.55 0.00
C ALA A 129 -24.64 -0.34 0.94
N LEU A 130 -25.61 -0.19 1.86
CA LEU A 130 -25.57 0.84 2.91
C LEU A 130 -24.35 0.70 3.81
N GLY A 131 -24.00 -0.53 4.20
CA GLY A 131 -22.80 -0.82 4.97
C GLY A 131 -21.52 -0.42 4.25
N LEU A 132 -21.43 -0.66 2.93
CA LEU A 132 -20.28 -0.31 2.10
C LEU A 132 -20.15 1.22 1.89
N ILE A 133 -21.27 1.91 1.61
CA ILE A 133 -21.27 3.37 1.37
C ILE A 133 -21.00 4.12 2.67
N PHE A 134 -21.75 3.85 3.73
CA PHE A 134 -21.63 4.62 4.96
C PHE A 134 -20.56 4.07 5.92
N GLY A 135 -20.02 2.88 5.67
CA GLY A 135 -19.12 2.22 6.62
C GLY A 135 -19.83 1.87 7.94
N GLU A 136 -21.13 1.61 7.88
CA GLU A 136 -21.99 1.35 9.03
C GLU A 136 -22.34 -0.14 9.15
N ALA A 137 -21.44 -0.92 9.78
CA ALA A 137 -21.67 -2.34 10.04
C ALA A 137 -22.95 -2.67 10.87
N LYS A 138 -23.59 -1.66 11.49
CA LYS A 138 -24.89 -1.78 12.19
C LYS A 138 -26.07 -2.06 11.25
N GLN A 139 -25.94 -1.75 9.95
CA GLN A 139 -27.01 -1.98 8.97
C GLN A 139 -27.07 -3.45 8.52
N LEU A 140 -26.00 -4.21 8.75
CA LEU A 140 -25.90 -5.62 8.35
C LEU A 140 -26.83 -6.52 9.18
N SER A 141 -27.29 -7.63 8.60
CA SER A 141 -28.00 -8.65 9.36
C SER A 141 -27.09 -9.24 10.44
N ARG A 142 -27.66 -9.68 11.57
CA ARG A 142 -26.90 -10.25 12.70
C ARG A 142 -26.10 -11.49 12.28
N GLU A 143 -26.70 -12.32 11.44
CA GLU A 143 -26.08 -13.50 10.85
C GLU A 143 -24.88 -13.15 9.98
N PHE A 144 -25.06 -12.26 8.99
CA PHE A 144 -23.97 -11.83 8.12
C PHE A 144 -22.86 -11.11 8.90
N LYS A 145 -23.21 -10.30 9.91
CA LYS A 145 -22.22 -9.64 10.77
C LYS A 145 -21.36 -10.63 11.54
N THR A 146 -21.94 -11.73 12.00
CA THR A 146 -21.22 -12.79 12.72
C THR A 146 -20.26 -13.51 11.77
N LYS A 147 -20.72 -13.88 10.57
CA LYS A 147 -19.87 -14.48 9.53
C LYS A 147 -18.77 -13.54 9.02
N ALA A 148 -19.08 -12.26 8.87
CA ALA A 148 -18.06 -11.26 8.51
C ALA A 148 -17.01 -11.08 9.62
N LYS A 149 -17.39 -11.23 10.90
CA LYS A 149 -16.45 -11.20 12.03
C LYS A 149 -15.56 -12.46 12.04
N GLU A 150 -16.16 -13.64 11.94
CA GLU A 150 -15.47 -14.94 11.90
C GLU A 150 -14.50 -15.02 10.71
N GLY A 151 -14.93 -14.61 9.52
CA GLY A 151 -14.09 -14.51 8.32
C GLY A 151 -13.09 -13.35 8.34
N GLY A 152 -13.14 -12.47 9.35
CA GLY A 152 -12.23 -11.33 9.48
C GLY A 152 -12.39 -10.22 8.43
N ILE A 153 -13.53 -10.18 7.72
CA ILE A 153 -13.85 -9.16 6.71
C ILE A 153 -14.75 -8.03 7.21
N LEU A 154 -15.18 -8.08 8.49
CA LEU A 154 -16.03 -7.04 9.10
C LEU A 154 -15.44 -5.62 8.96
N HIS A 155 -14.11 -5.51 8.90
CA HIS A 155 -13.40 -4.26 8.72
C HIS A 155 -13.70 -3.55 7.37
N LEU A 156 -14.16 -4.29 6.35
CA LEU A 156 -14.58 -3.71 5.07
C LEU A 156 -15.89 -2.92 5.22
N PHE A 157 -16.79 -3.35 6.09
CA PHE A 157 -18.07 -2.69 6.34
C PHE A 157 -18.01 -1.64 7.45
N ALA A 158 -16.89 -1.56 8.17
CA ALA A 158 -16.56 -0.37 8.93
C ALA A 158 -16.06 0.71 7.96
N ALA A 159 -16.16 1.99 8.32
CA ALA A 159 -15.64 3.09 7.51
C ALA A 159 -14.15 2.88 7.21
N SER A 160 -13.85 2.29 6.04
CA SER A 160 -12.54 1.79 5.67
C SER A 160 -11.85 2.78 4.73
N GLY A 161 -10.54 2.95 4.92
CA GLY A 161 -9.74 3.79 4.03
C GLY A 161 -9.67 3.26 2.60
N LEU A 162 -9.94 1.96 2.41
CA LEU A 162 -9.99 1.30 1.11
C LEU A 162 -11.07 1.91 0.22
N HIS A 163 -12.27 2.16 0.77
CA HIS A 163 -13.40 2.71 0.01
C HIS A 163 -13.07 4.08 -0.59
N LEU A 164 -12.48 4.94 0.23
CA LEU A 164 -12.05 6.27 -0.19
C LEU A 164 -10.86 6.20 -1.16
N GLY A 165 -9.91 5.31 -0.89
CA GLY A 165 -8.79 5.05 -1.80
C GLY A 165 -9.27 4.67 -3.19
N ILE A 166 -10.16 3.69 -3.30
CA ILE A 166 -10.74 3.24 -4.58
C ILE A 166 -11.47 4.39 -5.30
N LEU A 167 -12.30 5.15 -4.57
CA LEU A 167 -13.00 6.32 -5.11
C LEU A 167 -12.02 7.32 -5.73
N MET A 168 -11.02 7.77 -4.96
CA MET A 168 -10.04 8.76 -5.41
C MET A 168 -9.15 8.22 -6.54
N GLY A 169 -8.80 6.93 -6.48
CA GLY A 169 -7.94 6.27 -7.46
C GLY A 169 -8.53 6.16 -8.84
N ILE A 170 -9.79 5.74 -8.89
CA ILE A 170 -10.50 5.57 -10.15
C ILE A 170 -10.80 6.93 -10.75
N GLN A 171 -11.21 7.91 -9.95
CA GLN A 171 -11.36 9.28 -10.42
C GLN A 171 -10.04 9.82 -10.99
N TYR A 172 -8.92 9.67 -10.28
CA TYR A 172 -7.60 10.08 -10.79
C TYR A 172 -7.28 9.41 -12.13
N ARG A 173 -7.53 8.10 -12.25
CA ARG A 173 -7.24 7.34 -13.48
C ARG A 173 -8.12 7.77 -14.64
N LEU A 174 -9.42 7.89 -14.44
CA LEU A 174 -10.39 8.31 -15.46
C LEU A 174 -10.07 9.73 -15.95
N LEU A 175 -9.85 10.67 -15.02
CA LEU A 175 -9.54 12.06 -15.38
C LEU A 175 -8.18 12.20 -16.06
N LYS A 176 -7.20 11.36 -15.70
CA LYS A 176 -5.89 11.34 -16.37
C LYS A 176 -5.96 10.84 -17.82
N LEU A 177 -6.96 10.02 -18.16
CA LEU A 177 -7.18 9.57 -19.53
C LEU A 177 -7.79 10.65 -20.42
N MET A 178 -8.33 11.72 -19.83
CA MET A 178 -8.90 12.85 -20.55
C MET A 178 -7.80 13.88 -20.86
N PRO A 179 -7.33 14.00 -22.12
CA PRO A 179 -6.21 14.88 -22.45
C PRO A 179 -6.51 16.36 -22.16
N ASN A 180 -7.79 16.76 -22.26
CA ASN A 180 -8.22 18.16 -22.11
C ASN A 180 -8.12 18.70 -20.67
N LEU A 181 -7.96 17.85 -19.65
CA LEU A 181 -7.95 18.26 -18.24
C LEU A 181 -6.55 18.68 -17.75
N GLY A 182 -5.51 18.50 -18.56
CA GLY A 182 -4.14 18.86 -18.22
C GLY A 182 -3.58 18.09 -17.00
N TYR A 183 -2.49 18.60 -16.42
CA TYR A 183 -1.79 17.90 -15.33
C TYR A 183 -2.43 18.12 -13.95
N LYS A 184 -3.07 19.27 -13.70
CA LYS A 184 -3.50 19.65 -12.34
C LYS A 184 -4.87 19.08 -11.96
N LEU A 185 -5.87 19.17 -12.84
CA LEU A 185 -7.25 18.76 -12.53
C LEU A 185 -7.41 17.30 -12.14
N PRO A 186 -6.76 16.31 -12.81
CA PRO A 186 -6.87 14.92 -12.40
C PRO A 186 -6.42 14.66 -10.96
N ARG A 187 -5.62 15.55 -10.36
CA ARG A 187 -5.14 15.43 -8.97
C ARG A 187 -5.99 16.23 -7.99
N ILE A 188 -6.51 17.38 -8.40
CA ILE A 188 -7.32 18.27 -7.55
C ILE A 188 -8.74 17.71 -7.36
N ILE A 189 -9.36 17.19 -8.42
CA ILE A 189 -10.75 16.71 -8.36
C ILE A 189 -10.89 15.54 -7.36
N PRO A 190 -10.06 14.48 -7.39
CA PRO A 190 -10.13 13.40 -6.39
C PRO A 190 -9.90 13.86 -4.96
N LEU A 191 -9.05 14.87 -4.77
CA LEU A 191 -8.83 15.47 -3.45
C LEU A 191 -10.09 16.13 -2.91
N LEU A 192 -10.76 16.92 -3.76
CA LEU A 192 -11.97 17.63 -3.40
C LEU A 192 -13.14 16.67 -3.17
N THR A 193 -13.40 15.75 -4.09
CA THR A 193 -14.46 14.73 -3.95
C THR A 193 -14.22 13.84 -2.73
N GLY A 194 -12.97 13.44 -2.50
CA GLY A 194 -12.60 12.65 -1.34
C GLY A 194 -12.81 13.39 -0.02
N PHE A 195 -12.57 14.70 0.00
CA PHE A 195 -12.86 15.55 1.16
C PHE A 195 -14.36 15.70 1.41
N LEU A 196 -15.16 15.90 0.35
CA LEU A 196 -16.61 15.96 0.45
C LEU A 196 -17.19 14.64 0.97
N TYR A 197 -16.69 13.50 0.48
CA TYR A 197 -17.09 12.18 0.98
C TYR A 197 -16.69 11.97 2.45
N LEU A 198 -15.48 12.37 2.82
CA LEU A 198 -15.01 12.33 4.21
C LEU A 198 -15.89 13.18 5.14
N SER A 199 -16.26 14.38 4.69
CA SER A 199 -17.15 15.29 5.41
C SER A 199 -18.56 14.73 5.55
N ALA A 200 -19.09 14.12 4.49
CA ALA A 200 -20.41 13.49 4.46
C ALA A 200 -20.53 12.31 5.45
N LEU A 201 -19.42 11.65 5.78
CA LEU A 201 -19.36 10.54 6.72
C LEU A 201 -18.92 10.93 8.14
N GLY A 202 -18.67 12.21 8.41
CA GLY A 202 -18.31 12.70 9.75
C GLY A 202 -16.87 12.38 10.17
N TYR A 203 -15.92 12.45 9.23
CA TYR A 203 -14.47 12.36 9.50
C TYR A 203 -14.00 11.11 10.27
N PRO A 204 -14.44 9.88 9.94
CA PRO A 204 -13.95 8.68 10.62
C PRO A 204 -12.43 8.56 10.45
N VAL A 205 -11.72 8.28 11.55
CA VAL A 205 -10.23 8.27 11.63
C VAL A 205 -9.58 7.52 10.47
N SER A 206 -10.17 6.39 10.06
CA SER A 206 -9.67 5.58 8.96
C SER A 206 -9.76 6.23 7.57
N LEU A 207 -10.84 6.97 7.28
CA LEU A 207 -10.97 7.71 6.03
C LEU A 207 -10.12 8.98 6.07
N SER A 208 -10.06 9.67 7.22
CA SER A 208 -9.21 10.85 7.39
C SER A 208 -7.75 10.51 7.08
N ARG A 209 -7.25 9.37 7.57
CA ARG A 209 -5.93 8.84 7.20
C ARG A 209 -5.79 8.60 5.70
N ALA A 210 -6.74 7.89 5.10
CA ALA A 210 -6.67 7.56 3.68
C ALA A 210 -6.67 8.81 2.80
N TRP A 211 -7.49 9.81 3.15
CA TRP A 211 -7.54 11.10 2.46
C TRP A 211 -6.22 11.87 2.57
N ILE A 212 -5.65 11.98 3.79
CA ILE A 212 -4.36 12.66 3.99
C ILE A 212 -3.26 11.93 3.22
N PHE A 213 -3.20 10.60 3.32
CA PHE A 213 -2.19 9.78 2.63
C PHE A 213 -2.30 9.91 1.10
N ALA A 214 -3.50 9.78 0.54
CA ALA A 214 -3.76 9.99 -0.88
C ALA A 214 -3.49 11.44 -1.30
N GLY A 215 -3.80 12.41 -0.44
CA GLY A 215 -3.51 13.81 -0.69
C GLY A 215 -2.04 14.11 -0.77
N MET A 216 -1.24 13.63 0.18
CA MET A 216 0.22 13.75 0.11
C MET A 216 0.77 13.13 -1.17
N LEU A 217 0.24 11.97 -1.61
CA LEU A 217 0.63 11.32 -2.86
C LEU A 217 0.27 12.12 -4.11
N LEU A 218 -0.91 12.72 -4.16
CA LEU A 218 -1.34 13.54 -5.29
C LEU A 218 -0.59 14.88 -5.32
N LEU A 219 -0.38 15.49 -4.15
CA LEU A 219 0.39 16.73 -3.99
C LEU A 219 1.86 16.55 -4.36
N GLN A 220 2.49 15.41 -4.05
CA GLN A 220 3.87 15.14 -4.45
C GLN A 220 4.05 15.26 -5.98
N GLY A 221 3.02 14.87 -6.74
CA GLY A 221 3.01 15.00 -8.20
C GLY A 221 2.88 16.47 -8.62
N LEU A 222 2.03 17.24 -7.94
CA LEU A 222 1.86 18.68 -8.22
C LEU A 222 3.12 19.50 -7.93
N PHE A 223 3.88 19.13 -6.89
CA PHE A 223 5.13 19.79 -6.50
C PHE A 223 6.38 19.15 -7.11
N PHE A 224 6.22 18.14 -7.98
CA PHE A 224 7.32 17.39 -8.61
C PHE A 224 8.37 16.83 -7.63
N ARG A 225 7.97 16.56 -6.38
CA ARG A 225 8.84 16.07 -5.32
C ARG A 225 8.47 14.63 -5.00
N LYS A 226 9.43 13.71 -5.12
CA LYS A 226 9.23 12.31 -4.73
C LYS A 226 9.29 12.18 -3.21
N LEU A 227 8.22 11.68 -2.61
CA LEU A 227 8.19 11.27 -1.20
C LEU A 227 8.37 9.76 -1.14
N ARG A 228 9.09 9.28 -0.12
CA ARG A 228 9.21 7.84 0.12
C ARG A 228 8.04 7.36 0.97
N SER A 229 7.71 6.08 0.86
CA SER A 229 6.54 5.50 1.53
C SER A 229 6.52 5.72 3.05
N VAL A 230 7.68 5.62 3.71
CA VAL A 230 7.81 5.90 5.15
C VAL A 230 7.60 7.38 5.47
N ASP A 231 8.05 8.28 4.61
CA ASP A 231 7.85 9.72 4.80
C ASP A 231 6.35 10.09 4.71
N LEU A 232 5.60 9.41 3.83
CA LEU A 232 4.13 9.53 3.74
C LEU A 232 3.42 8.94 4.96
N LEU A 233 3.87 7.78 5.44
CA LEU A 233 3.28 7.12 6.60
C LEU A 233 3.44 7.96 7.88
N LEU A 234 4.68 8.32 8.20
CA LEU A 234 4.99 9.17 9.36
C LEU A 234 4.32 10.53 9.21
N GLY A 235 4.35 11.10 8.00
CA GLY A 235 3.74 12.38 7.72
C GLY A 235 2.23 12.44 7.93
N SER A 236 1.51 11.46 7.40
CA SER A 236 0.06 11.37 7.57
C SER A 236 -0.33 11.11 9.03
N ALA A 237 0.43 10.27 9.74
CA ALA A 237 0.25 10.05 11.17
C ALA A 237 0.43 11.35 11.97
N TRP A 238 1.44 12.15 11.62
CA TRP A 238 1.76 13.38 12.35
C TRP A 238 0.71 14.47 12.14
N ILE A 239 0.23 14.64 10.90
CA ILE A 239 -0.88 15.55 10.60
C ILE A 239 -2.13 15.17 11.39
N LEU A 240 -2.49 13.88 11.43
CA LEU A 240 -3.64 13.43 12.21
C LEU A 240 -3.46 13.69 13.71
N TRP A 241 -2.27 13.44 14.25
CA TRP A 241 -1.98 13.69 15.66
C TRP A 241 -2.08 15.18 16.00
N ILE A 242 -1.64 16.09 15.12
CA ILE A 242 -1.80 17.54 15.33
C ILE A 242 -3.28 17.95 15.34
N VAL A 243 -4.09 17.37 14.46
CA VAL A 243 -5.51 17.71 14.29
C VAL A 243 -6.36 17.15 15.44
N ASP A 244 -6.18 15.86 15.76
CA ASP A 244 -6.92 15.15 16.81
C ASP A 244 -5.97 14.26 17.61
N PRO A 245 -5.24 14.82 18.60
CA PRO A 245 -4.28 14.06 19.39
C PRO A 245 -4.86 12.83 20.13
N PRO A 246 -6.06 12.90 20.73
CA PRO A 246 -6.72 11.72 21.32
C PRO A 246 -6.96 10.59 20.31
N GLY A 247 -7.20 10.93 19.05
CA GLY A 247 -7.42 9.98 17.96
C GLY A 247 -6.26 9.00 17.75
N PHE A 248 -5.03 9.41 18.10
CA PHE A 248 -3.83 8.58 18.01
C PHE A 248 -3.89 7.32 18.90
N TYR A 249 -4.54 7.43 20.07
CA TYR A 249 -4.65 6.31 21.02
C TYR A 249 -5.81 5.37 20.70
N THR A 250 -6.54 5.59 19.61
CA THR A 250 -7.69 4.75 19.25
C THR A 250 -7.25 3.44 18.59
N VAL A 251 -7.97 2.35 18.86
CA VAL A 251 -7.72 1.05 18.21
C VAL A 251 -7.83 1.16 16.68
N SER A 252 -8.73 1.98 16.15
CA SER A 252 -8.88 2.22 14.71
C SER A 252 -7.65 2.90 14.09
N PHE A 253 -6.97 3.79 14.83
CA PHE A 253 -5.70 4.38 14.39
C PHE A 253 -4.61 3.30 14.33
N CYS A 254 -4.43 2.54 15.43
CA CYS A 254 -3.42 1.49 15.53
C CYS A 254 -3.59 0.39 14.46
N LEU A 255 -4.82 -0.09 14.24
CA LEU A 255 -5.11 -1.07 13.18
C LEU A 255 -4.79 -0.50 11.80
N SER A 256 -5.21 0.74 11.55
CA SER A 256 -4.92 1.49 10.33
C SER A 256 -3.43 1.58 9.99
N PHE A 257 -2.71 2.30 10.83
CA PHE A 257 -1.30 2.55 10.63
C PHE A 257 -0.46 1.28 10.76
N GLY A 258 -0.86 0.35 11.65
CA GLY A 258 -0.27 -0.98 11.78
C GLY A 258 -0.38 -1.80 10.50
N ALA A 259 -1.54 -1.81 9.83
CA ALA A 259 -1.70 -2.49 8.55
C ALA A 259 -0.74 -1.93 7.47
N VAL A 260 -0.67 -0.61 7.32
CA VAL A 260 0.18 0.02 6.30
C VAL A 260 1.67 -0.14 6.64
N ALA A 261 2.04 -0.01 7.91
CA ALA A 261 3.39 -0.30 8.39
C ALA A 261 3.77 -1.76 8.13
N GLY A 262 2.88 -2.70 8.45
CA GLY A 262 3.04 -4.12 8.17
C GLY A 262 3.26 -4.38 6.68
N ILE A 263 2.42 -3.80 5.80
CA ILE A 263 2.59 -3.86 4.34
C ILE A 263 3.98 -3.37 3.93
N PHE A 264 4.42 -2.19 4.41
CA PHE A 264 5.73 -1.67 4.02
C PHE A 264 6.89 -2.49 4.59
N LEU A 265 6.74 -3.12 5.75
CA LEU A 265 7.80 -3.89 6.39
C LEU A 265 7.93 -5.29 5.77
N PHE A 266 6.82 -6.01 5.68
CA PHE A 266 6.79 -7.44 5.39
C PHE A 266 6.52 -7.79 3.91
N SER A 267 5.96 -6.88 3.11
CA SER A 267 5.57 -7.23 1.72
C SER A 267 6.74 -7.76 0.89
N TYR A 268 7.88 -7.07 0.90
CA TYR A 268 9.08 -7.51 0.17
C TYR A 268 9.65 -8.83 0.71
N PRO A 269 9.92 -8.99 2.03
CA PRO A 269 10.33 -10.28 2.58
C PRO A 269 9.40 -11.45 2.22
N ILE A 270 8.08 -11.23 2.29
CA ILE A 270 7.10 -12.25 1.93
C ILE A 270 7.12 -12.54 0.43
N GLN A 271 7.27 -11.54 -0.43
CA GLN A 271 7.40 -11.77 -1.88
C GLN A 271 8.63 -12.60 -2.23
N VAL A 272 9.77 -12.36 -1.54
CA VAL A 272 11.00 -13.15 -1.68
C VAL A 272 10.78 -14.56 -1.14
N ALA A 273 10.06 -14.71 -0.03
CA ALA A 273 9.72 -16.03 0.51
C ALA A 273 8.81 -16.81 -0.46
N CYS A 274 7.85 -16.13 -1.09
CA CYS A 274 6.93 -16.66 -2.09
C CYS A 274 7.57 -16.83 -3.48
N ASN A 275 8.90 -16.74 -3.62
CA ASN A 275 9.57 -16.85 -4.90
C ASN A 275 9.54 -18.26 -5.52
N PHE A 276 8.97 -19.24 -4.81
CA PHE A 276 8.62 -20.55 -5.36
C PHE A 276 7.40 -20.52 -6.30
N LEU A 277 6.57 -19.47 -6.23
CA LEU A 277 5.48 -19.25 -7.17
C LEU A 277 6.05 -18.63 -8.46
N SER A 278 5.88 -19.34 -9.58
CA SER A 278 6.33 -18.90 -10.91
C SER A 278 5.69 -17.57 -11.31
N ASP A 279 6.50 -16.63 -11.80
CA ASP A 279 6.07 -15.34 -12.33
C ASP A 279 5.66 -15.42 -13.83
N GLU A 280 5.58 -16.63 -14.40
CA GLU A 280 5.27 -16.84 -15.83
C GLU A 280 3.88 -16.34 -16.20
N ASN A 281 2.90 -16.47 -15.30
CA ASN A 281 1.51 -16.10 -15.55
C ASN A 281 1.12 -14.81 -14.80
N ARG A 282 0.36 -13.92 -15.46
CA ARG A 282 -0.12 -12.67 -14.83
C ARG A 282 -1.00 -12.94 -13.61
N ILE A 283 -1.73 -14.05 -13.61
CA ILE A 283 -2.61 -14.48 -12.51
C ILE A 283 -1.78 -14.89 -11.29
N THR A 284 -0.71 -15.68 -11.46
CA THR A 284 0.14 -16.10 -10.35
C THR A 284 0.88 -14.92 -9.74
N SER A 285 1.33 -13.96 -10.57
CA SER A 285 1.91 -12.71 -10.10
C SER A 285 0.92 -11.86 -9.29
N PHE A 286 -0.32 -11.75 -9.76
CA PHE A 286 -1.38 -11.03 -9.04
C PHE A 286 -1.72 -11.70 -7.69
N LEU A 287 -1.88 -13.03 -7.67
CA LEU A 287 -2.17 -13.76 -6.44
C LEU A 287 -1.01 -13.64 -5.43
N LYS A 288 0.24 -13.75 -5.89
CA LYS A 288 1.44 -13.57 -5.05
C LYS A 288 1.50 -12.18 -4.44
N GLU A 289 1.18 -11.14 -5.20
CA GLU A 289 1.15 -9.76 -4.72
C GLU A 289 0.02 -9.52 -3.69
N ASN A 290 -1.21 -9.95 -4.00
CA ASN A 290 -2.33 -9.80 -3.07
C ASN A 290 -2.13 -10.61 -1.79
N LEU A 291 -1.62 -11.84 -1.89
CA LEU A 291 -1.31 -12.67 -0.73
C LEU A 291 -0.24 -12.01 0.14
N SER A 292 0.83 -11.51 -0.48
CA SER A 292 1.89 -10.78 0.23
C SER A 292 1.32 -9.57 0.98
N ILE A 293 0.48 -8.77 0.33
CA ILE A 293 -0.11 -7.57 0.94
C ILE A 293 -1.07 -7.93 2.08
N SER A 294 -2.00 -8.86 1.86
CA SER A 294 -2.96 -9.31 2.88
C SER A 294 -2.25 -9.94 4.09
N PHE A 295 -1.22 -10.76 3.85
CA PHE A 295 -0.44 -11.37 4.92
C PHE A 295 0.35 -10.31 5.70
N SER A 296 0.97 -9.37 5.00
CA SER A 296 1.71 -8.26 5.63
C SER A 296 0.81 -7.36 6.47
N ALA A 297 -0.38 -7.03 5.97
CA ALA A 297 -1.37 -6.24 6.70
C ALA A 297 -1.88 -7.00 7.93
N GLY A 298 -2.12 -8.31 7.79
CA GLY A 298 -2.46 -9.20 8.90
C GLY A 298 -1.39 -9.18 9.99
N LEU A 299 -0.12 -9.37 9.63
CA LEU A 299 0.98 -9.30 10.60
C LEU A 299 1.12 -7.94 11.29
N GLY A 300 0.88 -6.85 10.56
CA GLY A 300 0.91 -5.50 11.13
C GLY A 300 -0.26 -5.20 12.08
N THR A 301 -1.41 -5.87 11.90
CA THR A 301 -2.63 -5.65 12.72
C THR A 301 -2.80 -6.66 13.84
N MET A 302 -2.19 -7.84 13.73
CA MET A 302 -2.39 -8.96 14.66
C MET A 302 -2.11 -8.60 16.13
N PRO A 303 -1.04 -7.89 16.51
CA PRO A 303 -0.82 -7.51 17.91
C PRO A 303 -1.98 -6.68 18.46
N VAL A 304 -2.43 -5.70 17.69
CA VAL A 304 -3.54 -4.82 18.09
C VAL A 304 -4.84 -5.61 18.20
N LEU A 305 -5.11 -6.53 17.28
CA LEU A 305 -6.30 -7.39 17.32
C LEU A 305 -6.30 -8.33 18.53
N LEU A 306 -5.15 -8.94 18.84
CA LEU A 306 -5.00 -9.82 20.00
C LEU A 306 -5.18 -9.06 21.32
N PHE A 307 -4.55 -7.88 21.47
CA PHE A 307 -4.69 -7.09 22.70
C PHE A 307 -6.06 -6.44 22.86
N ALA A 308 -6.68 -5.95 21.78
CA ALA A 308 -7.94 -5.21 21.86
C ALA A 308 -9.19 -6.11 21.82
N PHE A 309 -9.13 -7.25 21.14
CA PHE A 309 -10.30 -8.11 20.90
C PHE A 309 -10.09 -9.57 21.31
N GLY A 310 -8.90 -9.96 21.81
CA GLY A 310 -8.60 -11.32 22.26
C GLY A 310 -8.75 -12.40 21.18
N SER A 311 -8.81 -12.01 19.91
CA SER A 311 -9.14 -12.91 18.80
C SER A 311 -8.46 -12.47 17.51
N PHE A 312 -8.13 -13.45 16.67
CA PHE A 312 -7.60 -13.23 15.33
C PHE A 312 -8.13 -14.31 14.39
N SER A 313 -8.53 -13.92 13.19
CA SER A 313 -9.00 -14.84 12.15
C SER A 313 -7.88 -15.08 11.15
N PHE A 314 -7.27 -16.27 11.17
CA PHE A 314 -6.27 -16.63 10.16
C PHE A 314 -6.91 -16.81 8.77
N GLY A 315 -8.18 -17.24 8.74
CA GLY A 315 -8.99 -17.34 7.52
C GLY A 315 -9.16 -16.00 6.80
N SER A 316 -9.00 -14.87 7.50
CA SER A 316 -9.06 -13.53 6.91
C SER A 316 -8.06 -13.32 5.76
N ILE A 317 -6.87 -13.92 5.83
CA ILE A 317 -5.84 -13.75 4.79
C ILE A 317 -6.31 -14.36 3.46
N LEU A 318 -6.85 -15.58 3.51
CA LEU A 318 -7.39 -16.27 2.33
C LEU A 318 -8.68 -15.60 1.85
N LEU A 319 -9.57 -15.23 2.77
CA LEU A 319 -10.83 -14.60 2.39
C LEU A 319 -10.61 -13.23 1.74
N ASN A 320 -9.68 -12.43 2.27
CA ASN A 320 -9.30 -11.13 1.70
C ASN A 320 -8.70 -11.26 0.29
N LEU A 321 -8.08 -12.39 -0.07
CA LEU A 321 -7.55 -12.62 -1.42
C LEU A 321 -8.64 -12.58 -2.49
N ILE A 322 -9.87 -12.91 -2.13
CA ILE A 322 -11.04 -12.92 -3.03
C ILE A 322 -11.91 -11.69 -2.78
N VAL A 323 -12.22 -11.42 -1.51
CA VAL A 323 -13.18 -10.39 -1.10
C VAL A 323 -12.65 -8.98 -1.36
N VAL A 324 -11.35 -8.70 -1.17
CA VAL A 324 -10.79 -7.36 -1.39
C VAL A 324 -10.79 -6.99 -2.88
N PRO A 325 -10.32 -7.85 -3.82
CA PRO A 325 -10.46 -7.58 -5.25
C PRO A 325 -11.92 -7.43 -5.69
N LEU A 326 -12.82 -8.29 -5.17
CA LEU A 326 -14.25 -8.20 -5.47
C LEU A 326 -14.84 -6.86 -5.02
N THR A 327 -14.50 -6.41 -3.81
CA THR A 327 -14.90 -5.10 -3.27
C THR A 327 -14.35 -3.96 -4.11
N GLY A 328 -13.12 -4.12 -4.63
CA GLY A 328 -12.52 -3.18 -5.57
C GLY A 328 -13.32 -3.00 -6.86
N ILE A 329 -14.00 -4.05 -7.36
CA ILE A 329 -14.84 -4.01 -8.57
C ILE A 329 -16.25 -3.54 -8.23
N LEU A 330 -16.75 -3.96 -7.08
CA LEU A 330 -18.09 -3.64 -6.58
C LEU A 330 -18.25 -2.16 -6.28
N LEU A 331 -17.35 -1.54 -5.52
CA LEU A 331 -17.50 -0.15 -5.09
C LEU A 331 -17.57 0.86 -6.23
N PRO A 332 -16.73 0.78 -7.28
CA PRO A 332 -16.80 1.71 -8.40
C PRO A 332 -18.13 1.60 -9.14
N ILE A 333 -18.61 0.38 -9.35
CA ILE A 333 -19.91 0.13 -9.99
C ILE A 333 -21.02 0.67 -9.10
N LEU A 334 -20.98 0.40 -7.79
CA LEU A 334 -21.94 0.95 -6.82
C LEU A 334 -21.98 2.48 -6.83
N TYR A 335 -20.83 3.15 -6.77
CA TYR A 335 -20.75 4.61 -6.85
C TYR A 335 -21.26 5.15 -8.19
N PHE A 336 -20.98 4.45 -9.28
CA PHE A 336 -21.45 4.83 -10.61
C PHE A 336 -22.97 4.66 -10.75
N SER A 337 -23.53 3.57 -10.22
CA SER A 337 -24.98 3.32 -10.14
C SER A 337 -25.70 4.45 -9.40
N LEU A 338 -25.18 4.89 -8.25
CA LEU A 338 -25.73 6.02 -7.49
C LEU A 338 -25.70 7.32 -8.30
N ILE A 339 -24.59 7.61 -8.98
CA ILE A 339 -24.46 8.82 -9.80
C ILE A 339 -25.45 8.82 -10.98
N ILE A 340 -25.61 7.69 -11.68
CA ILE A 340 -26.59 7.59 -12.79
C ILE A 340 -28.01 7.76 -12.27
N GLN A 341 -28.35 7.11 -11.15
CA GLN A 341 -29.66 7.21 -10.52
C GLN A 341 -29.97 8.68 -10.17
N LYS A 342 -29.00 9.39 -9.58
CA LYS A 342 -29.12 10.82 -9.25
C LYS A 342 -29.43 11.70 -10.46
N ILE A 343 -28.85 11.40 -11.62
CA ILE A 343 -29.06 12.17 -12.87
C ILE A 343 -30.42 11.81 -13.52
N LYS A 344 -31.20 10.89 -12.92
CA LYS A 344 -32.49 10.39 -13.43
C LYS A 344 -32.40 9.73 -14.80
N LEU A 345 -31.24 9.16 -15.14
CA LEU A 345 -31.05 8.34 -16.33
C LEU A 345 -31.42 6.88 -16.02
N THR A 346 -32.66 6.66 -15.58
CA THR A 346 -33.13 5.37 -15.02
C THR A 346 -32.95 4.19 -15.98
N PHE A 347 -33.14 4.41 -17.28
CA PHE A 347 -32.92 3.37 -18.31
C PHE A 347 -31.48 2.82 -18.31
N PHE A 348 -30.50 3.68 -18.02
CA PHE A 348 -29.10 3.24 -17.90
C PHE A 348 -28.76 2.72 -16.51
N ALA A 349 -29.55 3.04 -15.47
CA ALA A 349 -29.26 2.66 -14.10
C ALA A 349 -29.53 1.17 -13.82
N GLU A 350 -30.60 0.61 -14.38
CA GLU A 350 -31.02 -0.79 -14.17
C GLU A 350 -29.92 -1.84 -14.40
N PRO A 351 -29.16 -1.83 -15.52
CA PRO A 351 -28.10 -2.82 -15.74
C PRO A 351 -26.97 -2.69 -14.71
N PHE A 352 -26.59 -1.48 -14.30
CA PHE A 352 -25.55 -1.30 -13.28
C PHE A 352 -26.03 -1.74 -11.90
N TRP A 353 -27.30 -1.49 -11.55
CA TRP A 353 -27.89 -2.01 -10.31
C TRP A 353 -27.99 -3.53 -10.30
N SER A 354 -28.30 -4.14 -11.44
CA SER A 354 -28.31 -5.61 -11.59
C SER A 354 -26.92 -6.22 -11.40
N ILE A 355 -25.89 -5.61 -11.98
CA ILE A 355 -24.49 -6.01 -11.76
C ILE A 355 -24.10 -5.80 -10.29
N THR A 356 -24.49 -4.67 -9.69
CA THR A 356 -24.23 -4.37 -8.27
C THR A 356 -24.86 -5.44 -7.37
N GLU A 357 -26.11 -5.80 -7.61
CA GLU A 357 -26.84 -6.86 -6.89
C GLU A 357 -26.14 -8.21 -7.02
N LEU A 358 -25.72 -8.59 -8.24
CA LEU A 358 -24.97 -9.82 -8.47
C LEU A 358 -23.65 -9.86 -7.68
N LEU A 359 -22.87 -8.77 -7.75
CA LEU A 359 -21.59 -8.67 -7.03
C LEU A 359 -21.78 -8.71 -5.50
N ILE A 360 -22.84 -8.08 -4.97
CA ILE A 360 -23.19 -8.14 -3.55
C ILE A 360 -23.64 -9.55 -3.15
N GLN A 361 -24.46 -10.22 -3.96
CA GLN A 361 -24.85 -11.60 -3.67
C GLN A 361 -23.66 -12.56 -3.69
N MET A 362 -22.74 -12.40 -4.63
CA MET A 362 -21.48 -13.16 -4.63
C MET A 362 -20.65 -12.87 -3.38
N LEU A 363 -20.56 -11.61 -2.95
CA LEU A 363 -19.87 -11.23 -1.71
C LEU A 363 -20.48 -11.91 -0.48
N ILE A 364 -21.81 -11.92 -0.39
CA ILE A 364 -22.56 -12.58 0.69
C ILE A 364 -22.30 -14.09 0.67
N TYR A 365 -22.50 -14.74 -0.47
CA TYR A 365 -22.33 -16.18 -0.64
C TYR A 365 -20.90 -16.64 -0.32
N LEU A 366 -19.89 -15.92 -0.82
CA LEU A 366 -18.49 -16.20 -0.53
C LEU A 366 -18.18 -16.04 0.95
N SER A 367 -18.69 -14.98 1.58
CA SER A 367 -18.51 -14.78 3.02
C SER A 367 -19.15 -15.89 3.84
N GLU A 368 -20.35 -16.35 3.50
CA GLU A 368 -21.05 -17.39 4.26
C GLU A 368 -20.37 -18.76 4.10
N THR A 369 -20.04 -19.13 2.86
CA THR A 369 -19.44 -20.44 2.54
C THR A 369 -18.02 -20.56 3.06
N LEU A 370 -17.18 -19.54 2.79
CA LEU A 370 -15.76 -19.61 3.14
C LEU A 370 -15.52 -19.31 4.61
N SER A 371 -16.39 -18.53 5.28
CA SER A 371 -16.23 -18.31 6.73
C SER A 371 -16.42 -19.60 7.54
N GLN A 372 -17.24 -20.54 7.08
CA GLN A 372 -17.42 -21.84 7.75
C GLN A 372 -16.23 -22.78 7.45
N SER A 373 -15.80 -22.85 6.19
CA SER A 373 -14.72 -23.77 5.76
C SER A 373 -13.32 -23.31 6.15
N LEU A 374 -13.06 -22.00 6.14
CA LEU A 374 -11.76 -21.39 6.49
C LEU A 374 -11.74 -20.86 7.93
N GLY A 375 -12.75 -21.21 8.73
CA GLY A 375 -13.02 -20.71 10.08
C GLY A 375 -11.98 -21.08 11.13
N PHE A 376 -10.71 -20.74 10.91
CA PHE A 376 -9.68 -20.63 11.94
C PHE A 376 -9.87 -19.32 12.73
N TYR A 377 -11.11 -19.04 13.12
CA TYR A 377 -11.41 -18.02 14.11
C TYR A 377 -11.14 -18.63 15.48
N LYS A 378 -10.11 -18.14 16.15
CA LYS A 378 -9.78 -18.61 17.49
C LYS A 378 -9.88 -17.45 18.46
N GLU A 379 -10.86 -17.53 19.35
CA GLU A 379 -10.87 -16.71 20.56
C GLU A 379 -9.78 -17.27 21.46
N MET A 380 -8.76 -16.46 21.72
CA MET A 380 -7.59 -16.90 22.49
C MET A 380 -7.78 -16.71 23.99
N GLY A 381 -8.79 -15.93 24.42
CA GLY A 381 -9.09 -15.73 25.85
C GLY A 381 -7.83 -15.36 26.64
N ASP A 382 -7.51 -16.13 27.68
CA ASP A 382 -6.32 -15.92 28.51
C ASP A 382 -4.99 -16.32 27.83
N ALA A 383 -5.05 -17.06 26.71
CA ALA A 383 -3.89 -17.53 25.96
C ALA A 383 -3.35 -16.52 24.92
N ILE A 384 -3.67 -15.23 25.05
CA ILE A 384 -3.18 -14.15 24.17
C ILE A 384 -1.65 -14.16 24.06
N TRP A 385 -0.94 -14.46 25.15
CA TRP A 385 0.52 -14.55 25.17
C TRP A 385 1.07 -15.57 24.17
N ILE A 386 0.41 -16.71 23.99
CA ILE A 386 0.80 -17.73 22.98
C ILE A 386 0.67 -17.14 21.58
N GLY A 387 -0.40 -16.38 21.32
CA GLY A 387 -0.60 -15.68 20.05
C GLY A 387 0.51 -14.66 19.77
N ILE A 388 0.93 -13.90 20.78
CA ILE A 388 2.02 -12.91 20.66
C ILE A 388 3.38 -13.60 20.46
N ILE A 389 3.68 -14.67 21.20
CA ILE A 389 4.92 -15.43 21.00
C ILE A 389 4.95 -16.01 19.58
N GLY A 390 3.84 -16.61 19.14
CA GLY A 390 3.70 -17.11 17.77
C GLY A 390 3.88 -16.00 16.73
N TRP A 391 3.35 -14.81 16.97
CA TRP A 391 3.55 -13.64 16.11
C TRP A 391 5.02 -13.25 15.98
N VAL A 392 5.74 -13.12 17.10
CA VAL A 392 7.16 -12.74 17.12
C VAL A 392 7.98 -13.77 16.36
N LEU A 393 7.77 -15.06 16.64
CA LEU A 393 8.45 -16.15 15.95
C LEU A 393 8.18 -16.13 14.44
N LEU A 394 6.94 -15.87 14.03
CA LEU A 394 6.54 -15.77 12.63
C LEU A 394 7.25 -14.58 11.96
N CYS A 395 7.24 -13.39 12.58
CA CYS A 395 7.93 -12.21 12.05
C CYS A 395 9.44 -12.46 11.87
N VAL A 396 10.10 -13.01 12.90
CA VAL A 396 11.54 -13.34 12.84
C VAL A 396 11.81 -14.39 11.77
N GLY A 397 10.97 -15.43 11.70
CA GLY A 397 11.07 -16.50 10.70
C GLY A 397 11.00 -15.98 9.26
N ILE A 398 10.08 -15.05 8.96
CA ILE A 398 9.97 -14.43 7.64
C ILE A 398 11.26 -13.70 7.26
N PHE A 399 11.79 -12.88 8.18
CA PHE A 399 13.01 -12.12 7.91
C PHE A 399 14.22 -13.03 7.72
N PHE A 400 14.35 -14.04 8.58
CA PHE A 400 15.43 -15.02 8.49
C PHE A 400 15.37 -15.81 7.18
N TYR A 401 14.17 -16.29 6.81
CA TYR A 401 13.96 -17.02 5.56
C TYR A 401 14.23 -16.15 4.34
N ALA A 402 13.71 -14.92 4.31
CA ALA A 402 13.94 -13.98 3.22
C ALA A 402 15.44 -13.66 3.06
N TYR A 403 16.15 -13.45 4.17
CA TYR A 403 17.61 -13.22 4.16
C TYR A 403 18.37 -14.43 3.61
N PHE A 404 18.02 -15.65 4.07
CA PHE A 404 18.64 -16.88 3.60
C PHE A 404 18.41 -17.12 2.10
N MET A 405 17.18 -16.91 1.63
CA MET A 405 16.81 -17.05 0.22
C MET A 405 17.58 -16.06 -0.67
N GLU A 406 17.67 -14.80 -0.27
CA GLU A 406 18.43 -13.80 -1.02
C GLU A 406 19.92 -14.14 -1.08
N LYS A 407 20.51 -14.58 0.04
CA LYS A 407 21.93 -14.99 0.10
C LYS A 407 22.21 -16.20 -0.81
N ASN A 408 21.32 -17.17 -0.85
CA ASN A 408 21.45 -18.34 -1.73
C ASN A 408 21.28 -17.98 -3.21
N TYR A 409 20.35 -17.07 -3.53
CA TYR A 409 20.19 -16.56 -4.88
C TYR A 409 21.46 -15.86 -5.38
N LEU A 410 22.02 -14.96 -4.57
CA LEU A 410 23.28 -14.26 -4.88
C LEU A 410 24.46 -15.24 -5.06
N ARG A 411 24.55 -16.27 -4.21
CA ARG A 411 25.57 -17.34 -4.36
C ARG A 411 25.40 -18.13 -5.65
N SER A 412 24.17 -18.50 -6.03
CA SER A 412 23.86 -19.20 -7.29
C SER A 412 24.19 -18.35 -8.51
N ALA A 413 23.87 -17.05 -8.48
CA ALA A 413 24.17 -16.10 -9.54
C ALA A 413 25.70 -15.90 -9.71
N SER A 414 26.43 -15.77 -8.59
CA SER A 414 27.89 -15.68 -8.60
C SER A 414 28.54 -16.95 -9.14
N LYS A 415 28.05 -18.14 -8.75
CA LYS A 415 28.52 -19.42 -9.30
C LYS A 415 28.25 -19.52 -10.81
N ARG A 416 27.05 -19.15 -11.28
CA ARG A 416 26.74 -19.11 -12.72
C ARG A 416 27.65 -18.17 -13.51
N LYS A 417 27.91 -16.96 -13.00
CA LYS A 417 28.87 -16.03 -13.63
C LYS A 417 30.29 -16.60 -13.67
N PHE A 418 30.73 -17.25 -12.60
CA PHE A 418 32.04 -17.89 -12.55
C PHE A 418 32.15 -19.10 -13.49
N THR A 419 31.10 -19.91 -13.61
CA THR A 419 31.04 -21.02 -14.58
C THR A 419 31.07 -20.52 -16.02
N LEU A 420 30.31 -19.46 -16.34
CA LEU A 420 30.34 -18.81 -17.66
C LEU A 420 31.70 -18.20 -17.97
N TRP A 421 32.39 -17.63 -16.98
CA TRP A 421 33.75 -17.08 -17.15
C TRP A 421 34.80 -18.18 -17.41
N LYS A 422 34.62 -19.38 -16.84
CA LYS A 422 35.51 -20.54 -17.07
C LYS A 422 35.22 -21.31 -18.36
N MET A 423 34.15 -20.99 -19.10
CA MET A 423 33.85 -21.68 -20.34
C MET A 423 34.78 -21.21 -21.48
N PRO A 424 35.34 -22.14 -22.28
CA PRO A 424 36.13 -21.77 -23.46
C PRO A 424 35.28 -20.97 -24.45
N LYS A 425 35.84 -19.89 -25.04
CA LYS A 425 35.14 -18.90 -25.88
C LYS A 425 34.25 -19.52 -26.98
N HIS A 426 34.64 -20.66 -27.54
CA HIS A 426 33.86 -21.36 -28.57
C HIS A 426 32.52 -21.93 -28.04
N LYS A 427 32.43 -22.35 -26.77
CA LYS A 427 31.17 -22.83 -26.17
C LYS A 427 30.25 -21.69 -25.74
N LEU A 428 30.82 -20.53 -25.40
CA LEU A 428 30.06 -19.33 -25.04
C LEU A 428 29.23 -18.81 -26.22
N ASN A 429 29.79 -18.88 -27.45
CA ASN A 429 29.10 -18.42 -28.65
C ASN A 429 27.94 -19.33 -29.07
N VAL A 430 28.06 -20.65 -28.86
CA VAL A 430 26.99 -21.64 -29.16
C VAL A 430 25.81 -21.49 -28.19
N GLU A 431 26.07 -21.27 -26.90
CA GLU A 431 25.01 -21.10 -25.90
C GLU A 431 24.27 -19.76 -26.00
N VAL A 432 24.93 -18.73 -26.55
CA VAL A 432 24.34 -17.41 -26.84
C VAL A 432 23.62 -17.41 -28.20
N SER A 433 24.10 -18.16 -29.20
CA SER A 433 23.41 -18.30 -30.49
C SER A 433 22.13 -19.12 -30.35
N ASP A 434 22.12 -20.22 -29.61
CA ASP A 434 20.93 -21.08 -29.40
C ASP A 434 19.79 -20.37 -28.65
N ARG A 435 20.10 -19.30 -27.91
CA ARG A 435 19.07 -18.46 -27.28
C ARG A 435 18.51 -17.37 -28.20
N ASN A 436 19.26 -16.99 -29.23
CA ASN A 436 18.85 -15.97 -30.19
C ASN A 436 18.33 -16.56 -31.52
N SER A 437 18.57 -17.84 -31.81
CA SER A 437 18.23 -18.50 -33.08
C SER A 437 16.84 -19.12 -33.15
N LYS A 438 15.99 -19.01 -32.11
CA LYS A 438 14.60 -19.48 -32.19
C LYS A 438 13.65 -18.54 -32.96
N ASP A 439 14.09 -17.33 -33.33
CA ASP A 439 13.26 -16.36 -34.05
C ASP A 439 14.09 -15.58 -35.10
N ALA A 440 14.61 -16.25 -36.15
CA ALA A 440 15.05 -15.55 -37.37
C ALA A 440 15.19 -16.51 -38.57
N ASP A 441 14.36 -16.27 -39.59
CA ASP A 441 14.40 -16.84 -40.93
C ASP A 441 15.69 -16.39 -41.67
N PRO A 442 16.41 -17.24 -42.45
CA PRO A 442 17.69 -16.85 -43.05
C PRO A 442 17.51 -16.36 -44.50
N SER A 443 17.95 -15.14 -44.80
CA SER A 443 18.24 -14.68 -46.17
C SER A 443 19.75 -14.42 -46.34
N PRO A 444 20.35 -14.66 -47.53
CA PRO A 444 21.77 -14.97 -47.65
C PRO A 444 22.68 -13.75 -47.84
N LEU A 445 23.85 -13.89 -47.22
CA LEU A 445 25.21 -13.38 -47.50
C LEU A 445 25.46 -12.51 -48.74
N ASP A 446 26.29 -11.48 -48.52
CA ASP A 446 27.11 -10.80 -49.55
C ASP A 446 28.59 -10.93 -49.14
N PRO A 447 29.48 -11.55 -49.94
CA PRO A 447 30.83 -11.91 -49.52
C PRO A 447 31.88 -11.01 -50.17
N ASP A 448 32.02 -9.75 -49.74
CA ASP A 448 33.19 -8.93 -50.09
C ASP A 448 33.36 -7.75 -49.13
N SER A 449 34.09 -7.96 -48.03
CA SER A 449 34.85 -6.86 -47.42
C SER A 449 36.06 -7.42 -46.67
N ALA A 450 37.22 -7.02 -47.17
CA ALA A 450 38.54 -7.48 -46.76
C ALA A 450 38.87 -7.13 -45.30
N PHE A 451 39.54 -8.06 -44.63
CA PHE A 451 40.24 -7.83 -43.37
C PHE A 451 41.45 -6.90 -43.57
N PRO A 452 41.73 -6.01 -42.62
CA PRO A 452 43.11 -5.61 -42.33
C PRO A 452 43.56 -6.17 -40.97
N GLU A 453 44.75 -6.75 -40.95
CA GLU A 453 45.50 -7.14 -39.75
C GLU A 453 45.73 -5.92 -38.83
N ILE A 454 45.48 -6.08 -37.53
CA ILE A 454 45.78 -5.04 -36.53
C ILE A 454 46.67 -5.61 -35.42
N ASP A 455 47.81 -4.92 -35.29
CA ASP A 455 49.01 -5.10 -34.49
C ASP A 455 48.81 -5.38 -32.98
N ALA A 456 49.49 -6.42 -32.47
CA ALA A 456 49.43 -6.90 -31.09
C ALA A 456 50.08 -5.94 -30.05
N SER A 457 50.85 -4.95 -30.50
CA SER A 457 51.53 -3.98 -29.62
C SER A 457 50.60 -2.90 -29.05
N ILE A 458 49.51 -2.57 -29.77
CA ILE A 458 48.50 -1.58 -29.34
C ILE A 458 47.61 -2.13 -28.23
N HIS A 459 47.33 -3.44 -28.25
CA HIS A 459 46.51 -4.09 -27.24
C HIS A 459 47.16 -4.09 -25.85
N LYS A 460 48.48 -4.21 -25.75
CA LYS A 460 49.19 -4.26 -24.46
C LYS A 460 49.17 -2.91 -23.72
N ARG A 461 49.36 -1.79 -24.44
CA ARG A 461 49.24 -0.44 -23.85
C ARG A 461 47.80 -0.11 -23.45
N LYS A 462 46.81 -0.50 -24.26
CA LYS A 462 45.39 -0.33 -23.92
C LYS A 462 44.98 -1.19 -22.73
N PHE A 463 45.58 -2.38 -22.55
CA PHE A 463 45.31 -3.27 -21.42
C PHE A 463 45.92 -2.76 -20.10
N GLU A 464 47.11 -2.16 -20.13
CA GLU A 464 47.72 -1.53 -18.95
C GLU A 464 46.98 -0.25 -18.53
N GLU A 465 46.45 0.51 -19.50
CA GLU A 465 45.61 1.68 -19.24
C GLU A 465 44.22 1.29 -18.71
N ILE A 466 43.64 0.18 -19.19
CA ILE A 466 42.41 -0.41 -18.65
C ILE A 466 42.64 -1.01 -17.25
N SER A 467 43.79 -1.64 -17.00
CA SER A 467 44.18 -2.17 -15.69
C SER A 467 44.31 -1.07 -14.63
N LYS A 468 44.97 0.05 -14.95
CA LYS A 468 45.05 1.24 -14.08
C LYS A 468 43.68 1.90 -13.87
N ASN A 469 42.80 1.90 -14.88
CA ASN A 469 41.42 2.39 -14.73
C ASN A 469 40.51 1.44 -13.94
N ILE A 470 40.81 0.15 -13.86
CA ILE A 470 40.07 -0.83 -13.06
C ILE A 470 40.44 -0.72 -11.57
N GLN A 471 41.70 -0.45 -11.23
CA GLN A 471 42.09 -0.20 -9.83
C GLN A 471 41.54 1.13 -9.26
N ASN A 472 41.28 2.12 -10.10
CA ASN A 472 40.75 3.43 -9.67
C ASN A 472 39.22 3.59 -9.82
N SER A 473 38.48 2.58 -10.31
CA SER A 473 37.01 2.68 -10.55
C SER A 473 36.13 1.96 -9.52
N GLU A 474 36.60 1.79 -8.28
CA GLU A 474 35.75 1.39 -7.14
C GLU A 474 34.64 2.39 -6.78
N TYR A 475 34.53 3.50 -7.51
CA TYR A 475 33.43 4.45 -7.42
C TYR A 475 32.79 4.63 -8.79
N TYR A 476 31.52 4.22 -8.88
CA TYR A 476 30.45 4.51 -9.86
C TYR A 476 29.82 3.27 -10.54
N PRO A 477 28.47 3.15 -10.55
CA PRO A 477 27.79 1.88 -10.72
C PRO A 477 27.47 1.54 -12.18
N PHE A 478 27.63 0.25 -12.49
CA PHE A 478 27.42 -0.40 -13.78
C PHE A 478 25.96 -0.31 -14.27
N GLU A 479 25.74 0.50 -15.31
CA GLU A 479 24.47 0.69 -16.01
C GLU A 479 24.50 -0.03 -17.37
N LYS A 480 24.62 -1.37 -17.39
CA LYS A 480 24.48 -2.14 -18.64
C LYS A 480 24.13 -3.61 -18.42
N GLU A 481 22.94 -3.84 -17.86
CA GLU A 481 22.14 -5.07 -18.04
C GLU A 481 20.68 -4.79 -17.60
N ARG A 482 20.05 -3.81 -18.25
CA ARG A 482 18.62 -3.52 -18.10
C ARG A 482 17.78 -4.58 -18.84
N ARG A 483 17.71 -5.80 -18.31
CA ARG A 483 16.62 -6.76 -18.57
C ARG A 483 15.93 -7.27 -17.30
N PHE A 484 16.16 -6.62 -16.16
CA PHE A 484 15.11 -6.49 -15.14
C PHE A 484 14.27 -5.28 -15.51
N ARG A 485 13.01 -5.51 -15.90
CA ARG A 485 12.02 -4.44 -16.06
C ARG A 485 12.17 -3.48 -14.88
N LYS A 486 12.26 -2.18 -15.14
CA LYS A 486 12.14 -1.11 -14.13
C LYS A 486 10.81 -1.29 -13.37
N LYS A 487 10.73 -2.20 -12.40
CA LYS A 487 9.74 -2.18 -11.34
C LYS A 487 10.31 -1.26 -10.26
N SER A 488 10.24 0.04 -10.52
CA SER A 488 10.07 0.97 -9.41
C SER A 488 8.75 0.57 -8.77
N TYR A 489 8.77 -0.05 -7.58
CA TYR A 489 7.56 -0.40 -6.85
C TYR A 489 6.68 0.85 -6.77
N PRO A 490 5.59 0.94 -7.57
CA PRO A 490 4.73 2.10 -7.50
C PRO A 490 3.97 1.97 -6.19
N VAL A 491 3.93 3.07 -5.43
CA VAL A 491 3.11 3.28 -4.25
C VAL A 491 1.78 2.49 -4.33
N PHE A 492 1.70 1.38 -3.59
CA PHE A 492 0.63 0.38 -3.65
C PHE A 492 -0.47 0.64 -2.62
N CYS A 493 -1.12 1.80 -2.69
CA CYS A 493 -2.27 2.07 -1.81
C CYS A 493 -3.58 2.43 -2.53
N VAL A 494 -3.63 2.51 -3.85
CA VAL A 494 -4.86 2.92 -4.56
C VAL A 494 -5.04 2.24 -5.95
N LEU A 495 -4.10 1.42 -6.42
CA LEU A 495 -4.11 0.86 -7.79
C LEU A 495 -4.55 -0.61 -7.88
N PHE A 496 -5.42 -1.05 -6.97
CA PHE A 496 -6.07 -2.34 -7.10
C PHE A 496 -7.17 -2.23 -8.17
N LEU A 497 -6.85 -2.61 -9.41
CA LEU A 497 -7.68 -3.43 -10.34
C LEU A 497 -7.34 -3.31 -11.81
N PHE A 498 -6.38 -2.48 -12.21
CA PHE A 498 -5.91 -2.51 -13.59
C PHE A 498 -4.39 -2.46 -13.61
N PRO A 499 -3.70 -3.60 -13.87
CA PRO A 499 -2.27 -3.56 -14.10
C PRO A 499 -1.99 -2.54 -15.20
N SER A 500 -0.89 -1.82 -15.04
CA SER A 500 -0.33 -1.00 -16.10
C SER A 500 -0.22 -1.85 -17.37
N SER A 501 -0.75 -1.31 -18.47
CA SER A 501 -0.59 -1.76 -19.87
C SER A 501 -1.19 -3.13 -20.27
N GLY A 502 -2.14 -3.07 -21.23
CA GLY A 502 -2.11 -4.01 -22.36
C GLY A 502 -3.33 -4.88 -22.66
N SER A 503 -4.47 -4.75 -21.98
CA SER A 503 -5.62 -5.64 -22.27
C SER A 503 -6.97 -4.95 -22.07
N MET A 504 -7.27 -3.96 -22.89
CA MET A 504 -8.64 -3.54 -23.23
C MET A 504 -8.66 -2.80 -24.58
N PHE A 505 -7.91 -3.31 -25.56
CA PHE A 505 -7.84 -2.75 -26.91
C PHE A 505 -8.00 -3.80 -28.03
N PHE A 506 -8.44 -5.01 -27.72
CA PHE A 506 -8.58 -6.05 -28.75
C PHE A 506 -9.93 -6.05 -29.50
N PHE A 507 -10.93 -5.28 -29.05
CA PHE A 507 -12.23 -5.19 -29.76
C PHE A 507 -12.59 -3.82 -30.34
N ILE A 508 -11.75 -2.79 -30.12
CA ILE A 508 -11.96 -1.44 -30.68
C ILE A 508 -10.81 -1.03 -31.61
N SER A 509 -9.62 -1.63 -31.48
CA SER A 509 -8.48 -1.32 -32.36
C SER A 509 -8.54 -2.01 -33.73
N LEU A 510 -9.41 -3.02 -33.91
CA LEU A 510 -9.64 -3.66 -35.22
C LEU A 510 -10.55 -2.81 -36.14
N ARG A 511 -11.31 -1.86 -35.58
CA ARG A 511 -12.23 -0.99 -36.35
C ARG A 511 -11.57 0.28 -36.88
N ILE A 512 -10.43 0.69 -36.34
CA ILE A 512 -9.68 1.89 -36.77
C ILE A 512 -8.57 1.55 -37.80
N TYR A 513 -8.11 0.29 -37.85
CA TYR A 513 -7.16 -0.16 -38.89
C TYR A 513 -7.87 -0.50 -40.22
N PHE A 514 -9.14 -0.90 -40.19
CA PHE A 514 -9.93 -1.19 -41.41
C PHE A 514 -10.56 0.06 -42.06
N LEU A 515 -10.84 1.12 -41.30
CA LEU A 515 -11.43 2.37 -41.82
C LEU A 515 -10.41 3.32 -42.48
N ARG A 516 -9.10 3.07 -42.31
CA ARG A 516 -8.03 3.87 -42.93
C ARG A 516 -7.51 3.32 -44.26
N LYS A 517 -8.04 2.17 -44.72
CA LYS A 517 -7.69 1.52 -45.99
C LYS A 517 -8.83 1.50 -47.01
N ILE A 518 -9.89 2.28 -46.74
CA ILE A 518 -11.07 2.47 -47.61
C ILE A 518 -11.22 3.96 -48.04
N VAL A 519 -10.31 4.85 -47.60
CA VAL A 519 -10.25 6.27 -48.03
C VAL A 519 -8.84 6.68 -48.50
N SER A 520 -8.01 5.69 -48.86
CA SER A 520 -6.78 5.82 -49.65
C SER A 520 -6.49 4.45 -50.26
#